data_AF-A0A9W7GNY8-F1
#
_entry.id   AF-A0A9W7GNY8-F1
#
_cell.length_a   1.000
_cell.length_b   1.000
_cell.length_c   1.000
_cell.angle_alpha   90.00
_cell.angle_beta   90.00
_cell.angle_gamma   90.00
#
_symmetry.space_group_name_H-M   'P 1'
#
loop_
_entity.id
_entity.type
_entity.pdbx_description
1 polymer ?
#
loop_
_entity_poly.entity_id
_entity_poly.type
_entity_poly.pdbx_seq_one_letter_code
_entity_poly.pdbx_strand_id
1 'polypeptide(L)'
;MKSLSQFTLFITLAYATAFINTPPSANPTFPRRFSRFMVKEDFSLASPPSLESKAGKADSAFAKRFGHLAGKPIKTVSQSMKIFSDSCGGPINALYRNYLTDLVATTHLSVVDARFVMDPIWALGFTTVTDVLLKNYPEKDFAARMVESLAKSVDLNYDTVVADASKASTWATGKTAEDVAAALRGEGDSDIAVLANKAKGDEFWLYTRFFGIGLIKIMELTNTEVSDDVMMKWVKDDLGKSPQKAQADLDQWNGLNSKLSMMETLMKEIEIREKKKLADRLEDRANAAIRKAEREKKVEEALKVEE
;
A
#
# COMPACT_ATOMS: atom_id res chain seq x y z
N MET A 1 8.90 42.98 16.51
CA MET A 1 8.27 42.07 17.49
C MET A 1 6.77 42.06 17.26
N LYS A 2 6.16 40.86 17.29
CA LYS A 2 4.74 40.50 17.03
C LYS A 2 4.37 40.54 15.53
N SER A 3 3.83 39.52 14.87
CA SER A 3 3.36 38.19 15.24
C SER A 3 3.15 37.44 13.91
N LEU A 4 3.97 36.44 13.60
CA LEU A 4 3.71 35.49 12.51
C LEU A 4 2.56 34.58 12.94
N SER A 5 1.35 34.85 12.46
CA SER A 5 0.22 33.94 12.61
C SER A 5 0.35 32.82 11.59
N GLN A 6 0.62 31.63 12.11
CA GLN A 6 0.68 30.37 11.38
C GLN A 6 -0.67 30.10 10.71
N PHE A 7 -0.68 30.01 9.38
CA PHE A 7 -1.81 29.49 8.63
C PHE A 7 -1.63 27.97 8.49
N THR A 8 -1.98 27.24 9.55
CA THR A 8 -2.02 25.77 9.54
C THR A 8 -3.35 25.35 8.91
N LEU A 9 -3.35 25.14 7.59
CA LEU A 9 -4.52 24.60 6.89
C LEU A 9 -4.52 23.07 7.04
N PHE A 10 -5.27 22.57 8.03
CA PHE A 10 -5.55 21.14 8.16
C PHE A 10 -6.51 20.69 7.05
N ILE A 11 -5.99 19.97 6.05
CA ILE A 11 -6.82 19.17 5.15
C ILE A 11 -7.07 17.84 5.87
N THR A 12 -8.19 17.72 6.57
CA THR A 12 -8.67 16.45 7.10
C THR A 12 -9.26 15.62 5.94
N LEU A 13 -8.49 14.67 5.42
CA LEU A 13 -9.02 13.60 4.59
C LEU A 13 -9.74 12.60 5.50
N ALA A 14 -11.05 12.74 5.64
CA ALA A 14 -11.89 11.74 6.28
C ALA A 14 -12.05 10.55 5.32
N TYR A 15 -11.36 9.44 5.59
CA TYR A 15 -11.72 8.15 5.01
C TYR A 15 -12.81 7.53 5.86
N ALA A 16 -14.02 7.43 5.29
CA ALA A 16 -15.09 6.63 5.84
C ALA A 16 -14.73 5.15 5.69
N THR A 17 -14.18 4.53 6.74
CA THR A 17 -14.24 3.09 6.88
C THR A 17 -15.67 2.72 7.25
N ALA A 18 -16.43 2.18 6.30
CA ALA A 18 -17.72 1.55 6.59
C ALA A 18 -17.48 0.22 7.31
N PHE A 19 -17.07 0.27 8.58
CA PHE A 19 -17.32 -0.81 9.52
C PHE A 19 -18.75 -0.64 10.02
N ILE A 20 -19.64 -1.49 9.53
CA ILE A 20 -20.99 -1.64 10.08
C ILE A 20 -20.82 -2.13 11.53
N ASN A 21 -21.01 -1.22 12.47
CA ASN A 21 -21.04 -1.52 13.90
C ASN A 21 -22.47 -1.91 14.25
N THR A 22 -22.82 -3.19 14.12
CA THR A 22 -24.05 -3.73 14.70
C THR A 22 -23.79 -4.10 16.16
N PRO A 23 -24.51 -3.52 17.15
CA PRO A 23 -24.42 -3.97 18.53
C PRO A 23 -25.01 -5.39 18.68
N PRO A 24 -24.57 -6.18 19.66
CA PRO A 24 -25.10 -7.52 19.88
C PRO A 24 -26.54 -7.41 20.40
N SER A 25 -27.51 -7.67 19.52
CA SER A 25 -28.91 -7.82 19.91
C SER A 25 -29.09 -9.16 20.61
N ALA A 26 -29.67 -9.10 21.81
CA ALA A 26 -30.02 -10.22 22.66
C ALA A 26 -30.84 -11.30 21.93
N ASN A 27 -30.63 -12.55 22.39
CA ASN A 27 -31.34 -13.76 22.00
C ASN A 27 -32.85 -13.56 21.78
N PRO A 28 -33.41 -13.89 20.60
CA PRO A 28 -34.83 -14.11 20.47
C PRO A 28 -35.16 -15.52 20.97
N THR A 29 -35.75 -15.60 22.16
CA THR A 29 -36.40 -16.80 22.68
C THR A 29 -37.55 -17.18 21.75
N PHE A 30 -37.35 -18.15 20.86
CA PHE A 30 -38.42 -18.72 20.05
C PHE A 30 -39.27 -19.67 20.92
N PRO A 31 -40.61 -19.52 20.95
CA PRO A 31 -41.45 -20.45 21.70
C PRO A 31 -41.45 -21.81 21.00
N ARG A 32 -41.02 -22.86 21.73
CA ARG A 32 -41.14 -24.26 21.31
C ARG A 32 -42.62 -24.62 21.19
N ARG A 33 -43.16 -24.56 19.96
CA ARG A 33 -44.43 -25.21 19.63
C ARG A 33 -44.15 -26.70 19.37
N PHE A 34 -44.39 -27.55 20.36
CA PHE A 34 -44.38 -29.00 20.18
C PHE A 34 -45.58 -29.40 19.30
N SER A 35 -45.37 -29.54 17.99
CA SER A 35 -46.24 -30.37 17.16
C SER A 35 -45.66 -31.79 17.15
N ARG A 36 -46.34 -32.69 17.85
CA ARG A 36 -46.08 -34.13 17.83
C ARG A 36 -46.36 -34.66 16.43
N PHE A 37 -45.32 -34.78 15.61
CA PHE A 37 -45.38 -35.56 14.37
C PHE A 37 -44.88 -36.96 14.69
N MET A 38 -45.80 -37.92 14.72
CA MET A 38 -45.46 -39.34 14.72
C MET A 38 -44.80 -39.68 13.39
N VAL A 39 -43.51 -40.04 13.42
CA VAL A 39 -42.87 -40.79 12.34
C VAL A 39 -42.21 -42.01 12.98
N LYS A 40 -42.54 -43.16 12.38
CA LYS A 40 -42.14 -44.52 12.74
C LYS A 40 -40.63 -44.68 12.91
N GLU A 41 -40.30 -45.65 13.75
CA GLU A 41 -38.98 -46.19 14.06
C GLU A 41 -38.14 -46.57 12.83
N ASP A 42 -36.84 -46.73 13.08
CA ASP A 42 -35.76 -47.17 12.19
C ASP A 42 -35.04 -46.09 11.35
N PHE A 43 -34.51 -45.06 12.02
CA PHE A 43 -33.29 -44.39 11.55
C PHE A 43 -32.13 -44.77 12.49
N SER A 44 -31.39 -45.82 12.11
CA SER A 44 -30.12 -46.18 12.74
C SER A 44 -29.10 -45.08 12.47
N LEU A 45 -28.98 -44.16 13.44
CA LEU A 45 -27.88 -43.21 13.54
C LEU A 45 -26.61 -44.00 13.87
N ALA A 46 -25.94 -44.53 12.84
CA ALA A 46 -24.55 -44.91 12.97
C ALA A 46 -23.80 -43.63 13.35
N SER A 47 -23.50 -43.47 14.64
CA SER A 47 -22.59 -42.43 15.09
C SER A 47 -21.28 -42.65 14.34
N PRO A 48 -20.76 -41.67 13.59
CA PRO A 48 -19.43 -41.80 13.01
C PRO A 48 -18.47 -42.12 14.16
N PRO A 49 -17.42 -42.94 13.90
CA PRO A 49 -16.45 -43.27 14.93
C PRO A 49 -16.01 -41.97 15.59
N SER A 50 -16.12 -41.91 16.92
CA SER A 50 -15.71 -40.75 17.69
C SER A 50 -14.25 -40.47 17.34
N LEU A 51 -14.04 -39.52 16.43
CA LEU A 51 -12.77 -38.85 16.28
C LEU A 51 -12.55 -38.22 17.64
N GLU A 52 -11.72 -38.87 18.46
CA GLU A 52 -11.08 -38.23 19.59
C GLU A 52 -10.27 -37.06 19.03
N SER A 53 -10.95 -35.95 18.73
CA SER A 53 -10.31 -34.68 18.44
C SER A 53 -9.67 -34.26 19.76
N LYS A 54 -8.40 -34.62 19.93
CA LYS A 54 -7.56 -33.96 20.93
C LYS A 54 -7.66 -32.47 20.60
N ALA A 55 -8.27 -31.70 21.50
CA ALA A 55 -8.34 -30.26 21.39
C ALA A 55 -6.93 -29.74 21.08
N GLY A 56 -6.70 -29.26 19.85
CA GLY A 56 -5.42 -28.71 19.42
C GLY A 56 -4.69 -29.40 18.26
N LYS A 57 -5.16 -30.52 17.69
CA LYS A 57 -4.58 -31.06 16.43
C LYS A 57 -5.65 -31.31 15.39
N ALA A 58 -5.92 -30.31 14.55
CA ALA A 58 -6.71 -30.50 13.34
C ALA A 58 -5.96 -31.44 12.39
N ASP A 59 -6.65 -32.42 11.78
CA ASP A 59 -6.08 -33.33 10.77
C ASP A 59 -6.29 -32.81 9.33
N SER A 60 -6.37 -31.49 9.16
CA SER A 60 -6.51 -30.87 7.85
C SER A 60 -5.18 -30.88 7.09
N ALA A 61 -5.23 -30.84 5.75
CA ALA A 61 -4.03 -30.70 4.92
C ALA A 61 -3.21 -29.44 5.29
N PHE A 62 -3.90 -28.35 5.69
CA PHE A 62 -3.26 -27.15 6.20
C PHE A 62 -2.48 -27.41 7.50
N ALA A 63 -3.09 -28.10 8.47
CA ALA A 63 -2.43 -28.44 9.73
C ALA A 63 -1.28 -29.44 9.55
N LYS A 64 -1.36 -30.34 8.57
CA LYS A 64 -0.24 -31.22 8.19
C LYS A 64 0.97 -30.41 7.70
N ARG A 65 0.75 -29.36 6.90
CA ARG A 65 1.83 -28.51 6.37
C ARG A 65 2.35 -27.50 7.40
N PHE A 66 1.46 -26.78 8.09
CA PHE A 66 1.83 -25.63 8.93
C PHE A 66 1.60 -25.84 10.44
N GLY A 67 1.04 -26.98 10.86
CA GLY A 67 0.73 -27.23 12.28
C GLY A 67 1.95 -27.23 13.19
N HIS A 68 3.15 -27.48 12.65
CA HIS A 68 4.42 -27.35 13.38
C HIS A 68 4.76 -25.89 13.77
N LEU A 69 4.06 -24.89 13.22
CA LEU A 69 4.18 -23.48 13.57
C LEU A 69 3.16 -23.05 14.63
N ALA A 70 2.14 -23.87 14.91
CA ALA A 70 1.11 -23.54 15.88
C ALA A 70 1.71 -23.38 17.29
N GLY A 71 1.38 -22.27 17.95
CA GLY A 71 1.87 -21.95 19.30
C GLY A 71 3.31 -21.44 19.38
N LYS A 72 4.03 -21.35 18.25
CA LYS A 72 5.32 -20.66 18.23
C LYS A 72 5.09 -19.15 18.46
N PRO A 73 5.95 -18.47 19.25
CA PRO A 73 5.84 -17.04 19.44
C PRO A 73 6.10 -16.33 18.10
N ILE A 74 5.16 -15.47 17.70
CA ILE A 74 5.25 -14.64 16.49
C ILE A 74 5.49 -13.20 16.94
N LYS A 75 6.35 -12.49 16.21
CA LYS A 75 6.57 -11.06 16.41
C LYS A 75 5.24 -10.31 16.31
N THR A 76 4.97 -9.37 17.21
CA THR A 76 3.74 -8.58 17.17
C THR A 76 3.88 -7.37 16.25
N VAL A 77 2.74 -6.81 15.80
CA VAL A 77 2.71 -5.54 15.07
C VAL A 77 3.39 -4.43 15.89
N SER A 78 3.16 -4.37 17.21
CA SER A 78 3.78 -3.36 18.08
C SER A 78 5.31 -3.47 18.16
N GLN A 79 5.85 -4.70 18.14
CA GLN A 79 7.30 -4.93 18.07
C GLN A 79 7.87 -4.45 16.74
N SER A 80 7.21 -4.76 15.62
CA SER A 80 7.62 -4.27 14.30
C SER A 80 7.59 -2.74 14.21
N MET A 81 6.54 -2.10 14.72
CA MET A 81 6.44 -0.63 14.80
C MET A 81 7.55 0.01 15.63
N LYS A 82 7.93 -0.65 16.73
CA LYS A 82 9.05 -0.21 17.56
C LYS A 82 10.36 -0.29 16.77
N ILE A 83 10.64 -1.42 16.12
CA ILE A 83 11.85 -1.61 15.30
C ILE A 83 11.90 -0.59 14.16
N PHE A 84 10.77 -0.32 13.50
CA PHE A 84 10.66 0.70 12.46
C PHE A 84 11.03 2.09 12.99
N SER A 85 10.43 2.49 14.11
CA SER A 85 10.67 3.81 14.72
C SER A 85 12.12 3.97 15.18
N ASP A 86 12.69 2.93 15.80
CA ASP A 86 14.08 2.92 16.28
C ASP A 86 15.08 2.96 15.11
N SER A 87 14.81 2.23 14.01
CA SER A 87 15.72 2.16 12.86
C SER A 87 15.63 3.39 11.96
N CYS A 88 14.46 4.00 11.85
CA CYS A 88 14.23 5.20 11.05
C CYS A 88 15.05 6.39 11.59
N GLY A 89 15.20 6.49 12.91
CA GLY A 89 16.14 7.40 13.57
C GLY A 89 15.78 8.88 13.47
N GLY A 90 14.55 9.24 13.07
CA GLY A 90 14.11 10.62 12.94
C GLY A 90 12.58 10.80 12.94
N PRO A 91 12.09 12.02 13.19
CA PRO A 91 10.67 12.32 13.16
C PRO A 91 10.13 12.29 11.73
N ILE A 92 9.22 11.36 11.45
CA ILE A 92 8.51 11.30 10.18
C ILE A 92 7.49 12.44 10.09
N ASN A 93 7.52 13.18 8.98
CA ASN A 93 6.52 14.20 8.63
C ASN A 93 5.10 13.65 8.82
N ALA A 94 4.27 14.40 9.55
CA ALA A 94 2.92 14.00 9.93
C ALA A 94 2.03 13.62 8.73
N LEU A 95 2.26 14.23 7.55
CA LEU A 95 1.53 13.91 6.32
C LEU A 95 1.74 12.46 5.85
N TYR A 96 2.92 11.89 6.11
CA TYR A 96 3.30 10.54 5.66
C TYR A 96 3.22 9.50 6.77
N ARG A 97 3.21 9.94 8.05
CA ARG A 97 3.28 9.05 9.21
C ARG A 97 2.20 7.98 9.18
N ASN A 98 0.93 8.35 8.99
CA ASN A 98 -0.19 7.41 9.02
C ASN A 98 -0.06 6.33 7.93
N TYR A 99 0.34 6.74 6.72
CA TYR A 99 0.56 5.83 5.59
C TYR A 99 1.70 4.86 5.86
N LEU A 100 2.83 5.35 6.38
CA LEU A 100 3.99 4.50 6.67
C LEU A 100 3.71 3.52 7.81
N THR A 101 3.01 3.95 8.87
CA THR A 101 2.60 3.03 9.94
C THR A 101 1.60 1.99 9.43
N ASP A 102 0.63 2.36 8.60
CA ASP A 102 -0.29 1.39 8.00
C ASP A 102 0.47 0.39 7.10
N LEU A 103 1.46 0.88 6.33
CA LEU A 103 2.28 0.03 5.48
C LEU A 103 3.11 -0.97 6.30
N VAL A 104 3.72 -0.54 7.42
CA VAL A 104 4.41 -1.44 8.36
C VAL A 104 3.44 -2.50 8.91
N ALA A 105 2.25 -2.10 9.35
CA ALA A 105 1.28 -3.02 9.96
C ALA A 105 0.78 -4.05 8.94
N THR A 106 0.34 -3.60 7.76
CA THR A 106 -0.22 -4.47 6.72
C THR A 106 0.84 -5.39 6.11
N THR A 107 2.07 -4.90 5.92
CA THR A 107 3.20 -5.74 5.48
C THR A 107 3.53 -6.78 6.54
N HIS A 108 3.58 -6.40 7.81
CA HIS A 108 3.83 -7.34 8.90
C HIS A 108 2.82 -8.48 8.92
N LEU A 109 1.52 -8.19 8.84
CA LEU A 109 0.46 -9.20 8.82
C LEU A 109 0.58 -10.16 7.63
N SER A 110 1.10 -9.68 6.50
CA SER A 110 1.35 -10.53 5.33
C SER A 110 2.57 -11.43 5.56
N VAL A 111 3.67 -10.88 6.07
CA VAL A 111 4.95 -11.60 6.23
C VAL A 111 4.91 -12.66 7.34
N VAL A 112 4.13 -12.42 8.41
CA VAL A 112 3.99 -13.40 9.50
C VAL A 112 3.03 -14.55 9.20
N ASP A 113 2.27 -14.48 8.10
CA ASP A 113 1.42 -15.60 7.68
C ASP A 113 2.30 -16.79 7.30
N ALA A 114 1.98 -17.98 7.80
CA ALA A 114 2.74 -19.19 7.55
C ALA A 114 2.87 -19.56 6.06
N ARG A 115 1.94 -19.08 5.23
CA ARG A 115 1.92 -19.31 3.78
C ARG A 115 2.74 -18.30 2.99
N PHE A 116 3.23 -17.24 3.63
CA PHE A 116 3.95 -16.18 2.96
C PHE A 116 5.25 -16.69 2.36
N VAL A 117 5.46 -16.35 1.09
CA VAL A 117 6.71 -16.56 0.38
C VAL A 117 6.98 -15.26 -0.38
N MET A 118 8.16 -14.69 -0.19
CA MET A 118 8.58 -13.54 -0.96
C MET A 118 8.90 -13.98 -2.39
N ASP A 119 8.33 -13.28 -3.37
CA ASP A 119 8.53 -13.54 -4.79
C ASP A 119 8.89 -12.26 -5.56
N PRO A 120 9.44 -12.36 -6.78
CA PRO A 120 9.84 -11.18 -7.55
C PRO A 120 8.70 -10.21 -7.89
N ILE A 121 7.46 -10.70 -8.07
CA ILE A 121 6.29 -9.85 -8.35
C ILE A 121 5.89 -9.10 -7.08
N TRP A 122 5.89 -9.78 -5.95
CA TRP A 122 5.69 -9.19 -4.63
C TRP A 122 6.72 -8.08 -4.35
N ALA A 123 8.00 -8.37 -4.59
CA ALA A 123 9.09 -7.43 -4.37
C ALA A 123 8.93 -6.18 -5.24
N LEU A 124 8.59 -6.35 -6.53
CA LEU A 124 8.28 -5.27 -7.45
C LEU A 124 7.10 -4.41 -6.98
N GLY A 125 6.04 -5.03 -6.48
CA GLY A 125 4.90 -4.30 -5.94
C GLY A 125 5.23 -3.54 -4.66
N PHE A 126 6.02 -4.13 -3.76
CA PHE A 126 6.50 -3.46 -2.56
C PHE A 126 7.30 -2.19 -2.89
N THR A 127 8.30 -2.30 -3.77
CA THR A 127 9.12 -1.16 -4.19
C THR A 127 8.28 -0.10 -4.89
N THR A 128 7.35 -0.52 -5.76
CA THR A 128 6.44 0.39 -6.48
C THR A 128 5.59 1.23 -5.53
N VAL A 129 5.02 0.62 -4.48
CA VAL A 129 4.22 1.35 -3.48
C VAL A 129 5.08 2.36 -2.72
N THR A 130 6.27 1.95 -2.27
CA THR A 130 7.14 2.83 -1.50
C THR A 130 7.68 3.99 -2.35
N ASP A 131 7.99 3.74 -3.61
CA ASP A 131 8.48 4.74 -4.56
C ASP A 131 7.41 5.78 -4.85
N VAL A 132 6.17 5.34 -5.13
CA VAL A 132 5.05 6.26 -5.39
C VAL A 132 4.71 7.08 -4.15
N LEU A 133 4.68 6.46 -2.96
CA LEU A 133 4.37 7.14 -1.71
C LEU A 133 5.41 8.21 -1.36
N LEU A 134 6.70 7.91 -1.57
CA LEU A 134 7.82 8.78 -1.16
C LEU A 134 8.40 9.63 -2.30
N LYS A 135 7.82 9.55 -3.51
CA LYS A 135 8.24 10.30 -4.71
C LYS A 135 8.42 11.79 -4.46
N ASN A 136 7.56 12.40 -3.65
CA ASN A 136 7.58 13.84 -3.36
C ASN A 136 8.08 14.17 -1.94
N TYR A 137 8.63 13.18 -1.21
CA TYR A 137 9.19 13.43 0.12
C TYR A 137 10.42 14.37 0.01
N PRO A 138 10.56 15.41 0.86
CA PRO A 138 11.57 16.44 0.71
C PRO A 138 13.00 15.94 0.95
N GLU A 139 13.21 15.06 1.93
CA GLU A 139 14.53 14.52 2.28
C GLU A 139 14.70 13.11 1.68
N LYS A 140 15.33 13.02 0.51
CA LYS A 140 15.45 11.74 -0.24
C LYS A 140 16.26 10.67 0.49
N ASP A 141 17.36 11.05 1.13
CA ASP A 141 18.17 10.10 1.89
C ASP A 141 17.42 9.55 3.10
N PHE A 142 16.61 10.40 3.75
CA PHE A 142 15.73 9.97 4.83
C PHE A 142 14.61 9.07 4.30
N ALA A 143 14.05 9.36 3.13
CA ALA A 143 13.07 8.50 2.47
C ALA A 143 13.61 7.11 2.16
N ALA A 144 14.83 7.00 1.61
CA ALA A 144 15.48 5.71 1.39
C ALA A 144 15.66 4.92 2.70
N ARG A 145 16.14 5.58 3.76
CA ARG A 145 16.27 4.97 5.09
C ARG A 145 14.92 4.52 5.67
N MET A 146 13.83 5.26 5.41
CA MET A 146 12.49 4.85 5.83
C MET A 146 12.07 3.54 5.19
N VAL A 147 12.34 3.35 3.89
CA VAL A 147 12.02 2.09 3.19
C VAL A 147 12.87 0.93 3.71
N GLU A 148 14.18 1.17 3.90
CA GLU A 148 15.09 0.17 4.49
C GLU A 148 14.63 -0.23 5.91
N SER A 149 14.27 0.77 6.73
CA SER A 149 13.74 0.56 8.08
C SER A 149 12.42 -0.20 8.08
N LEU A 150 11.57 0.02 7.07
CA LEU A 150 10.31 -0.69 6.91
C LEU A 150 10.58 -2.16 6.60
N ALA A 151 11.44 -2.48 5.62
CA ALA A 151 11.82 -3.85 5.30
C ALA A 151 12.42 -4.56 6.53
N LYS A 152 13.36 -3.90 7.22
CA LYS A 152 13.97 -4.41 8.45
C LYS A 152 12.94 -4.65 9.56
N SER A 153 11.95 -3.79 9.70
CA SER A 153 10.91 -3.92 10.74
C SER A 153 10.07 -5.18 10.62
N VAL A 154 9.98 -5.75 9.41
CA VAL A 154 9.25 -6.99 9.11
C VAL A 154 10.18 -8.18 8.88
N ASP A 155 11.45 -8.09 9.32
CA ASP A 155 12.49 -9.11 9.16
C ASP A 155 12.82 -9.45 7.69
N LEU A 156 12.62 -8.49 6.78
CA LEU A 156 13.05 -8.59 5.39
C LEU A 156 14.40 -7.89 5.19
N ASN A 157 15.20 -8.42 4.26
CA ASN A 157 16.41 -7.77 3.80
C ASN A 157 16.08 -6.86 2.61
N TYR A 158 16.28 -5.55 2.78
CA TYR A 158 16.00 -4.55 1.76
C TYR A 158 16.76 -4.82 0.45
N ASP A 159 18.03 -5.21 0.52
CA ASP A 159 18.84 -5.47 -0.68
C ASP A 159 18.30 -6.65 -1.48
N THR A 160 17.78 -7.67 -0.80
CA THR A 160 17.14 -8.83 -1.45
C THR A 160 15.83 -8.42 -2.12
N VAL A 161 15.02 -7.59 -1.46
CA VAL A 161 13.78 -7.04 -2.03
C VAL A 161 14.08 -6.24 -3.30
N VAL A 162 15.08 -5.35 -3.26
CA VAL A 162 15.47 -4.54 -4.43
C VAL A 162 16.00 -5.42 -5.56
N ALA A 163 16.83 -6.42 -5.24
CA ALA A 163 17.36 -7.34 -6.24
C ALA A 163 16.25 -8.14 -6.94
N ASP A 164 15.28 -8.68 -6.19
CA ASP A 164 14.17 -9.45 -6.76
C ASP A 164 13.19 -8.56 -7.54
N ALA A 165 12.92 -7.34 -7.06
CA ALA A 165 12.16 -6.35 -7.81
C ALA A 165 12.83 -6.03 -9.16
N SER A 166 14.16 -5.87 -9.17
CA SER A 166 14.93 -5.59 -10.38
C SER A 166 14.89 -6.74 -11.39
N LYS A 167 14.88 -8.00 -10.92
CA LYS A 167 14.70 -9.18 -11.80
C LYS A 167 13.35 -9.12 -12.51
N ALA A 168 12.27 -8.86 -11.77
CA ALA A 168 10.92 -8.78 -12.33
C ALA A 168 10.77 -7.60 -13.31
N SER A 169 11.29 -6.41 -12.95
CA SER A 169 11.19 -5.23 -13.82
C SER A 169 12.01 -5.38 -15.10
N THR A 170 13.23 -5.92 -15.00
CA THR A 170 14.11 -6.13 -16.15
C THR A 170 13.55 -7.19 -17.08
N TRP A 171 13.01 -8.27 -16.53
CA TRP A 171 12.35 -9.30 -17.32
C TRP A 171 11.12 -8.76 -18.06
N ALA A 172 10.31 -7.93 -17.42
CA ALA A 172 9.09 -7.37 -18.01
C ALA A 172 9.37 -6.31 -19.08
N THR A 173 10.50 -5.60 -18.98
CA THR A 173 10.85 -4.53 -19.93
C THR A 173 11.04 -5.09 -21.33
N GLY A 174 10.24 -4.61 -22.28
CA GLY A 174 10.28 -5.05 -23.68
C GLY A 174 9.53 -6.36 -23.97
N LYS A 175 8.78 -6.89 -22.99
CA LYS A 175 7.86 -8.01 -23.19
C LYS A 175 6.49 -7.52 -23.66
N THR A 176 5.78 -8.41 -24.35
CA THR A 176 4.39 -8.20 -24.74
C THR A 176 3.42 -8.74 -23.67
N ALA A 177 2.15 -8.35 -23.73
CA ALA A 177 1.11 -8.89 -22.86
C ALA A 177 1.01 -10.42 -22.94
N GLU A 178 1.25 -11.00 -24.13
CA GLU A 178 1.18 -12.46 -24.33
C GLU A 178 2.40 -13.18 -23.74
N ASP A 179 3.60 -12.57 -23.77
CA ASP A 179 4.77 -13.14 -23.09
C ASP A 179 4.53 -13.24 -21.57
N VAL A 180 3.88 -12.23 -20.99
CA VAL A 180 3.51 -12.23 -19.57
C VAL A 180 2.44 -13.26 -19.29
N ALA A 181 1.40 -13.33 -20.14
CA ALA A 181 0.35 -14.34 -20.02
C ALA A 181 0.92 -15.77 -20.10
N ALA A 182 1.82 -16.05 -21.04
CA ALA A 182 2.51 -17.34 -21.17
C ALA A 182 3.29 -17.68 -19.89
N ALA A 183 4.05 -16.72 -19.34
CA ALA A 183 4.75 -16.93 -18.08
C ALA A 183 3.78 -17.18 -16.92
N LEU A 184 2.65 -16.47 -16.83
CA LEU A 184 1.61 -16.71 -15.82
C LEU A 184 0.89 -18.05 -16.01
N ARG A 185 0.85 -18.59 -17.23
CA ARG A 185 0.41 -19.98 -17.48
C ARG A 185 1.42 -21.01 -17.00
N GLY A 186 2.66 -20.60 -16.71
CA GLY A 186 3.76 -21.46 -16.31
C GLY A 186 4.64 -21.90 -17.49
N GLU A 187 4.53 -21.24 -18.65
CA GLU A 187 5.30 -21.55 -19.85
C GLU A 187 6.68 -20.86 -19.81
N GLY A 188 7.72 -21.59 -20.17
CA GLY A 188 9.11 -21.10 -20.21
C GLY A 188 9.86 -21.17 -18.87
N ASP A 189 11.09 -20.68 -18.87
CA ASP A 189 12.05 -20.84 -17.75
C ASP A 189 12.29 -19.55 -16.94
N SER A 190 11.41 -18.56 -17.06
CA SER A 190 11.53 -17.32 -16.30
C SER A 190 11.18 -17.52 -14.82
N ASP A 191 11.74 -16.69 -13.94
CA ASP A 191 11.39 -16.70 -12.50
C ASP A 191 9.88 -16.53 -12.27
N ILE A 192 9.20 -15.78 -13.15
CA ILE A 192 7.75 -15.58 -13.11
C ILE A 192 6.99 -16.84 -13.54
N ALA A 193 7.48 -17.59 -14.53
CA ALA A 193 6.91 -18.88 -14.90
C ALA A 193 7.09 -19.93 -13.80
N VAL A 194 8.25 -19.96 -13.15
CA VAL A 194 8.52 -20.82 -11.99
C VAL A 194 7.58 -20.46 -10.83
N LEU A 195 7.39 -19.16 -10.56
CA LEU A 195 6.45 -18.68 -9.54
C LEU A 195 5.01 -19.07 -9.86
N ALA A 196 4.58 -18.89 -11.12
CA ALA A 196 3.23 -19.23 -11.55
C ALA A 196 2.94 -20.73 -11.39
N ASN A 197 3.88 -21.59 -11.76
CA ASN A 197 3.77 -23.04 -11.55
C ASN A 197 3.66 -23.41 -10.06
N LYS A 198 4.45 -22.76 -9.19
CA LYS A 198 4.33 -22.94 -7.73
C LYS A 198 2.97 -22.48 -7.20
N ALA A 199 2.49 -21.32 -7.64
CA ALA A 199 1.19 -20.81 -7.22
C ALA A 199 0.05 -21.73 -7.67
N LYS A 200 0.07 -22.21 -8.92
CA LYS A 200 -0.93 -23.14 -9.48
C LYS A 200 -0.96 -24.47 -8.75
N GLY A 201 0.22 -25.03 -8.44
CA GLY A 201 0.35 -26.29 -7.71
C GLY A 201 0.05 -26.20 -6.21
N ASP A 202 -0.08 -25.00 -5.64
CA ASP A 202 -0.30 -24.80 -4.21
C ASP A 202 -1.74 -24.37 -3.89
N GLU A 203 -2.47 -25.26 -3.21
CA GLU A 203 -3.81 -25.00 -2.67
C GLU A 203 -3.80 -23.88 -1.62
N PHE A 204 -2.74 -23.80 -0.82
CA PHE A 204 -2.59 -22.83 0.26
C PHE A 204 -1.78 -21.61 -0.17
N TRP A 205 -1.68 -21.34 -1.47
CA TRP A 205 -1.03 -20.14 -1.96
C TRP A 205 -1.66 -18.87 -1.36
N LEU A 206 -0.83 -17.94 -0.89
CA LEU A 206 -1.27 -16.69 -0.31
C LEU A 206 -1.17 -15.56 -1.33
N TYR A 207 -2.33 -15.06 -1.74
CA TYR A 207 -2.41 -13.75 -2.40
C TYR A 207 -2.06 -12.64 -1.40
N THR A 208 -1.24 -11.69 -1.84
CA THR A 208 -0.91 -10.48 -1.09
C THR A 208 -1.12 -9.24 -1.97
N ARG A 209 -1.37 -8.09 -1.34
CA ARG A 209 -1.61 -6.84 -2.08
C ARG A 209 -0.45 -6.42 -2.97
N PHE A 210 0.79 -6.67 -2.53
CA PHE A 210 1.98 -6.32 -3.29
C PHE A 210 2.14 -7.20 -4.53
N PHE A 211 1.67 -8.45 -4.50
CA PHE A 211 1.60 -9.26 -5.72
C PHE A 211 0.68 -8.61 -6.76
N GLY A 212 -0.51 -8.14 -6.36
CA GLY A 212 -1.42 -7.39 -7.24
C GLY A 212 -0.79 -6.15 -7.84
N ILE A 213 -0.19 -5.31 -7.00
CA ILE A 213 0.45 -4.07 -7.44
C ILE A 213 1.68 -4.37 -8.32
N GLY A 214 2.40 -5.46 -8.06
CA GLY A 214 3.48 -5.94 -8.93
C GLY A 214 2.98 -6.32 -10.33
N LEU A 215 1.83 -6.99 -10.44
CA LEU A 215 1.20 -7.28 -11.74
C LEU A 215 0.78 -5.99 -12.46
N ILE A 216 0.19 -5.03 -11.74
CA ILE A 216 -0.14 -3.72 -12.30
C ILE A 216 1.13 -3.05 -12.84
N LYS A 217 2.24 -3.10 -12.09
CA LYS A 217 3.50 -2.54 -12.54
C LYS A 217 4.03 -3.23 -13.79
N ILE A 218 3.87 -4.55 -13.90
CA ILE A 218 4.23 -5.30 -15.11
C ILE A 218 3.39 -4.84 -16.30
N MET A 219 2.08 -4.61 -16.13
CA MET A 219 1.22 -4.07 -17.20
C MET A 219 1.73 -2.72 -17.71
N GLU A 220 2.14 -1.83 -16.81
CA GLU A 220 2.75 -0.54 -17.18
C GLU A 220 4.06 -0.73 -17.98
N LEU A 221 4.92 -1.66 -17.55
CA LEU A 221 6.21 -1.93 -18.20
C LEU A 221 6.08 -2.59 -19.57
N THR A 222 5.03 -3.39 -19.80
CA THR A 222 4.72 -4.01 -21.08
C THR A 222 3.81 -3.16 -21.96
N ASN A 223 3.53 -1.91 -21.57
CA ASN A 223 2.60 -0.99 -22.24
C ASN A 223 1.23 -1.64 -22.53
N THR A 224 0.78 -2.49 -21.61
CA THR A 224 -0.52 -3.14 -21.63
C THR A 224 -1.53 -2.27 -20.91
N GLU A 225 -2.77 -2.28 -21.36
CA GLU A 225 -3.82 -1.51 -20.70
C GLU A 225 -4.01 -2.00 -19.25
N VAL A 226 -3.94 -1.06 -18.31
CA VAL A 226 -4.14 -1.33 -16.87
C VAL A 226 -5.65 -1.33 -16.60
N SER A 227 -6.30 -2.47 -16.87
CA SER A 227 -7.75 -2.63 -16.76
C SER A 227 -8.17 -3.91 -16.02
N ASP A 228 -9.40 -3.90 -15.52
CA ASP A 228 -10.00 -5.04 -14.83
C ASP A 228 -10.07 -6.29 -15.70
N ASP A 229 -10.26 -6.13 -17.01
CA ASP A 229 -10.34 -7.24 -17.96
C ASP A 229 -9.00 -7.96 -18.11
N VAL A 230 -7.90 -7.20 -18.20
CA VAL A 230 -6.54 -7.76 -18.28
C VAL A 230 -6.18 -8.42 -16.95
N MET A 231 -6.48 -7.77 -15.83
CA MET A 231 -6.23 -8.34 -14.49
C MET A 231 -7.02 -9.63 -14.28
N MET A 232 -8.30 -9.66 -14.70
CA MET A 232 -9.12 -10.86 -14.63
C MET A 232 -8.51 -11.97 -15.47
N LYS A 233 -8.15 -11.71 -16.73
CA LYS A 233 -7.55 -12.71 -17.62
C LYS A 233 -6.26 -13.29 -17.02
N TRP A 234 -5.33 -12.43 -16.59
CA TRP A 234 -4.03 -12.86 -16.05
C TRP A 234 -4.17 -13.68 -14.76
N VAL A 235 -5.06 -13.28 -13.84
CA VAL A 235 -5.18 -13.98 -12.55
C VAL A 235 -6.09 -15.20 -12.65
N LYS A 236 -7.21 -15.10 -13.37
CA LYS A 236 -8.20 -16.18 -13.47
C LYS A 236 -7.83 -17.21 -14.52
N ASP A 237 -7.55 -16.76 -15.74
CA ASP A 237 -7.40 -17.66 -16.88
C ASP A 237 -5.97 -18.18 -17.01
N ASP A 238 -4.96 -17.32 -16.81
CA ASP A 238 -3.56 -17.72 -16.94
C ASP A 238 -3.02 -18.37 -15.64
N LEU A 239 -3.16 -17.68 -14.50
CA LEU A 239 -2.69 -18.15 -13.20
C LEU A 239 -3.64 -19.15 -12.52
N GLY A 240 -4.91 -19.24 -12.93
CA GLY A 240 -5.87 -20.18 -12.36
C GLY A 240 -6.29 -19.86 -10.91
N LYS A 241 -6.26 -18.59 -10.50
CA LYS A 241 -6.61 -18.13 -9.14
C LYS A 241 -7.80 -17.17 -9.16
N SER A 242 -8.35 -16.92 -7.97
CA SER A 242 -9.48 -16.00 -7.78
C SER A 242 -9.06 -14.55 -8.08
N PRO A 243 -9.66 -13.86 -9.09
CA PRO A 243 -9.25 -12.51 -9.49
C PRO A 243 -9.78 -11.41 -8.56
N GLN A 244 -10.76 -11.69 -7.71
CA GLN A 244 -11.51 -10.69 -6.94
C GLN A 244 -10.61 -9.77 -6.10
N LYS A 245 -9.57 -10.31 -5.47
CA LYS A 245 -8.63 -9.51 -4.69
C LYS A 245 -7.77 -8.62 -5.58
N ALA A 246 -7.33 -9.14 -6.72
CA ALA A 246 -6.48 -8.41 -7.66
C ALA A 246 -7.23 -7.26 -8.34
N GLN A 247 -8.51 -7.43 -8.66
CA GLN A 247 -9.37 -6.35 -9.16
C GLN A 247 -9.61 -5.28 -8.09
N ALA A 248 -9.90 -5.68 -6.84
CA ALA A 248 -10.07 -4.73 -5.75
C ALA A 248 -8.78 -3.91 -5.48
N ASP A 249 -7.61 -4.56 -5.58
CA ASP A 249 -6.33 -3.86 -5.45
C ASP A 249 -6.06 -2.91 -6.64
N LEU A 250 -6.50 -3.27 -7.85
CA LEU A 250 -6.43 -2.40 -9.03
C LEU A 250 -7.31 -1.16 -8.88
N ASP A 251 -8.55 -1.31 -8.44
CA ASP A 251 -9.44 -0.18 -8.15
C ASP A 251 -8.84 0.75 -7.09
N GLN A 252 -8.30 0.17 -6.01
CA GLN A 252 -7.66 0.93 -4.96
C GLN A 252 -6.40 1.66 -5.46
N TRP A 253 -5.60 1.01 -6.32
CA TRP A 253 -4.41 1.59 -6.94
C TRP A 253 -4.76 2.78 -7.85
N ASN A 254 -5.76 2.63 -8.71
CA ASN A 254 -6.24 3.70 -9.59
C ASN A 254 -6.78 4.89 -8.79
N GLY A 255 -7.54 4.61 -7.72
CA GLY A 255 -8.02 5.63 -6.79
C GLY A 255 -6.88 6.37 -6.06
N LEU A 256 -5.82 5.66 -5.67
CA LEU A 256 -4.63 6.24 -5.06
C LEU A 256 -3.88 7.14 -6.05
N ASN A 257 -3.59 6.65 -7.26
CA ASN A 257 -2.87 7.40 -8.28
C ASN A 257 -3.61 8.67 -8.71
N SER A 258 -4.94 8.60 -8.84
CA SER A 258 -5.76 9.78 -9.14
C SER A 258 -5.64 10.87 -8.06
N LYS A 259 -5.69 10.48 -6.79
CA LYS A 259 -5.51 11.40 -5.65
C LYS A 259 -4.11 12.00 -5.59
N LEU A 260 -3.08 11.19 -5.83
CA LEU A 260 -1.70 11.66 -5.87
C LEU A 260 -1.46 12.64 -7.03
N SER A 261 -2.00 12.37 -8.21
CA SER A 261 -1.94 13.27 -9.37
C SER A 261 -2.64 14.62 -9.10
N MET A 262 -3.82 14.57 -8.48
CA MET A 262 -4.53 15.78 -8.06
C MET A 262 -3.71 16.59 -7.04
N MET A 263 -3.13 15.92 -6.05
CA MET A 263 -2.28 16.56 -5.04
C MET A 263 -1.03 17.21 -5.67
N GLU A 264 -0.35 16.52 -6.59
CA GLU A 264 0.80 17.08 -7.32
C GLU A 264 0.44 18.35 -8.10
N THR A 265 -0.74 18.35 -8.73
CA THR A 265 -1.25 19.53 -9.47
C THR A 265 -1.53 20.70 -8.54
N LEU A 266 -2.23 20.46 -7.41
CA LEU A 266 -2.50 21.47 -6.41
C LEU A 266 -1.22 22.05 -5.78
N MET A 267 -0.22 21.20 -5.50
CA MET A 267 1.07 21.65 -4.97
C MET A 267 1.80 22.56 -5.96
N LYS A 268 1.83 22.22 -7.25
CA LYS A 268 2.40 23.07 -8.30
C LYS A 268 1.69 24.41 -8.40
N GLU A 269 0.35 24.42 -8.33
CA GLU A 269 -0.44 25.65 -8.35
C GLU A 269 -0.17 26.55 -7.13
N ILE A 270 -0.02 25.96 -5.94
CA ILE A 270 0.33 26.70 -4.72
C ILE A 270 1.74 27.29 -4.86
N GLU A 271 2.71 26.52 -5.32
CA GLU A 271 4.08 26.99 -5.52
C GLU A 271 4.14 28.14 -6.53
N ILE A 272 3.42 28.05 -7.65
CA ILE A 272 3.29 29.13 -8.63
C ILE A 272 2.69 30.39 -7.98
N ARG A 273 1.63 30.23 -7.17
CA ARG A 273 0.98 31.33 -6.48
C ARG A 273 1.89 31.99 -5.45
N GLU A 274 2.66 31.21 -4.71
CA GLU A 274 3.61 31.72 -3.71
C GLU A 274 4.78 32.44 -4.37
N LYS A 275 5.33 31.90 -5.46
CA LYS A 275 6.35 32.57 -6.27
C LYS A 275 5.83 33.88 -6.84
N LYS A 276 4.59 33.91 -7.34
CA LYS A 276 3.94 35.15 -7.82
C LYS A 276 3.79 36.17 -6.68
N LYS A 277 3.25 35.78 -5.53
CA LYS A 277 3.13 36.65 -4.36
C LYS A 277 4.48 37.15 -3.83
N LEU A 278 5.54 36.37 -4.00
CA LEU A 278 6.90 36.80 -3.63
C LEU A 278 7.45 37.80 -4.66
N ALA A 279 7.25 37.54 -5.95
CA ALA A 279 7.62 38.45 -7.03
C ALA A 279 6.90 39.80 -6.88
N ASP A 280 5.57 39.80 -6.70
CA ASP A 280 4.77 41.01 -6.49
C ASP A 280 5.29 41.82 -5.28
N ARG A 281 5.61 41.15 -4.17
CA ARG A 281 6.18 41.81 -2.97
C ARG A 281 7.59 42.38 -3.20
N LEU A 282 8.41 41.75 -4.04
CA LEU A 282 9.73 42.26 -4.39
C LEU A 282 9.62 43.45 -5.34
N GLU A 283 8.71 43.39 -6.30
CA GLU A 283 8.41 44.49 -7.23
C GLU A 283 7.85 45.71 -6.49
N ASP A 284 6.92 45.52 -5.56
CA ASP A 284 6.39 46.61 -4.72
C ASP A 284 7.50 47.29 -3.90
N ARG A 285 8.44 46.51 -3.36
CA ARG A 285 9.60 47.06 -2.62
C ARG A 285 10.56 47.81 -3.54
N ALA A 286 10.83 47.29 -4.74
CA ALA A 286 11.67 47.96 -5.73
C ALA A 286 11.03 49.28 -6.18
N ASN A 287 9.73 49.28 -6.49
CA ASN A 287 8.96 50.45 -6.89
C ASN A 287 8.88 51.50 -5.77
N ALA A 288 8.73 51.07 -4.50
CA ALA A 288 8.79 51.97 -3.36
C ALA A 288 10.18 52.61 -3.17
N ALA A 289 11.26 51.87 -3.39
CA ALA A 289 12.62 52.38 -3.33
C ALA A 289 12.91 53.39 -4.44
N ILE A 290 12.47 53.13 -5.68
CA ILE A 290 12.60 54.05 -6.82
C ILE A 290 11.84 55.35 -6.55
N ARG A 291 10.58 55.27 -6.10
CA ARG A 291 9.77 56.46 -5.76
C ARG A 291 10.39 57.28 -4.63
N LYS A 292 11.03 56.63 -3.65
CA LYS A 292 11.74 57.34 -2.57
C LYS A 292 12.96 58.08 -3.12
N ALA A 293 13.78 57.42 -3.95
CA ALA A 293 14.93 58.04 -4.59
C ALA A 293 14.55 59.21 -5.52
N GLU A 294 13.44 59.10 -6.27
CA GLU A 294 12.93 60.20 -7.10
C GLU A 294 12.44 61.39 -6.27
N ARG A 295 11.81 61.15 -5.11
CA ARG A 295 11.40 62.22 -4.20
C ARG A 295 12.60 62.91 -3.58
N GLU A 296 13.60 62.16 -3.15
CA GLU A 296 14.85 62.71 -2.60
C GLU A 296 15.58 63.57 -3.63
N LYS A 297 15.68 63.12 -4.90
CA LYS A 297 16.24 63.93 -5.98
C LYS A 297 15.46 65.21 -6.25
N LYS A 298 14.13 65.16 -6.28
CA LYS A 298 13.29 66.37 -6.47
C LYS A 298 13.42 67.36 -5.32
N VAL A 299 13.56 66.89 -4.09
CA VAL A 299 13.81 67.74 -2.92
C VAL A 299 15.20 68.37 -3.01
N GLU A 300 16.21 67.61 -3.43
CA GLU A 300 17.57 68.12 -3.63
C GLU A 300 17.65 69.15 -4.78
N GLU A 301 16.93 68.92 -5.87
CA GLU A 301 16.82 69.88 -6.98
C GLU A 301 16.08 71.16 -6.57
N ALA A 302 15.01 71.06 -5.77
CA ALA A 302 14.29 72.23 -5.26
C ALA A 302 15.15 73.07 -4.30
N LEU A 303 15.95 72.43 -3.45
CA LEU A 303 16.88 73.11 -2.54
C LEU A 303 18.01 73.83 -3.27
N LYS A 304 18.41 73.37 -4.46
CA LYS A 304 19.44 74.01 -5.31
C LYS A 304 18.91 75.20 -6.12
N VAL A 305 17.60 75.40 -6.19
CA VAL A 305 16.97 76.53 -6.91
C VAL A 305 16.67 77.71 -5.97
N GLU A 306 16.74 77.50 -4.65
CA GLU A 306 16.54 78.54 -3.63
C GLU A 306 17.84 79.18 -3.10
N GLU A 307 19.02 78.78 -3.59
CA GLU A 307 20.32 79.48 -3.42
C GLU A 307 20.65 80.33 -4.65
#